data_AF-A0A9D7PD48-F1
#
_entry.id   AF-A0A9D7PD48-F1
#
_cell.length_a   1.000
_cell.length_b   1.000
_cell.length_c   1.000
_cell.angle_alpha   90.00
_cell.angle_beta   90.00
_cell.angle_gamma   90.00
#
_symmetry.space_group_name_H-M   'P 1'
#
loop_
_entity.id
_entity.type
_entity.pdbx_description
1 polymer ?
#
loop_
_entity_poly.entity_id
_entity_poly.type
_entity_poly.pdbx_seq_one_letter_code
_entity_poly.pdbx_strand_id
1 'polypeptide(L)'
;MLLVGFFTGAVMGLQAVYAFRQFQLESFAGGTTGKALAVELAPVLSALMVAGRSGAGIATELGTMRITEQIDALESMAVSPLQFLVLPRRSPGC
;
A
#
# COMPACT_ATOMS: atom_id res chain seq x y z
N MET A 1 -9.74 0.16 -1.17
CA MET A 1 -9.03 0.66 -2.37
C MET A 1 -9.98 1.32 -3.36
N LEU A 2 -11.09 0.67 -3.75
CA LEU A 2 -12.09 1.26 -4.68
C LEU A 2 -12.61 2.64 -4.24
N LEU A 3 -12.97 2.79 -2.96
CA LEU A 3 -13.49 4.07 -2.46
C LEU A 3 -12.46 5.21 -2.60
N VAL A 4 -11.24 4.99 -2.11
CA VAL A 4 -10.14 5.98 -2.17
C VAL A 4 -9.77 6.28 -3.62
N GLY A 5 -9.63 5.27 -4.47
CA GLY A 5 -9.31 5.46 -5.89
C GLY A 5 -10.40 6.24 -6.64
N PHE A 6 -11.67 5.98 -6.34
CA PHE A 6 -12.80 6.70 -6.93
C PHE A 6 -12.80 8.19 -6.55
N PHE A 7 -12.68 8.50 -5.25
CA PHE A 7 -12.67 9.89 -4.80
C PHE A 7 -11.43 10.65 -5.28
N THR A 8 -10.25 10.04 -5.23
CA THR A 8 -9.02 10.67 -5.74
C THR A 8 -9.09 10.91 -7.24
N GLY A 9 -9.64 9.97 -8.02
CA GLY A 9 -9.84 10.12 -9.46
C GLY A 9 -10.87 11.20 -9.81
N ALA A 10 -11.99 11.27 -9.08
CA ALA A 10 -13.01 12.29 -9.28
C ALA A 10 -12.49 13.71 -9.02
N VAL A 11 -11.72 13.91 -7.94
CA VAL A 11 -11.12 15.21 -7.61
C VAL A 11 -10.07 15.62 -8.65
N MET A 12 -9.21 14.69 -9.07
CA MET A 12 -8.20 14.97 -10.10
C MET A 12 -8.82 15.31 -11.46
N GLY A 13 -9.86 14.59 -11.88
CA GLY A 13 -10.59 14.89 -13.11
C GLY A 13 -11.20 16.28 -13.10
N LEU A 14 -11.84 16.66 -11.99
CA LEU A 14 -12.42 17.99 -11.83
C LEU A 14 -11.35 19.09 -11.87
N GLN A 15 -10.23 18.91 -11.16
CA GLN A 15 -9.16 19.89 -11.12
C GLN A 15 -8.43 20.02 -12.46
N ALA A 16 -8.29 18.94 -13.22
CA ALA A 16 -7.72 18.98 -14.55
C ALA A 16 -8.58 19.79 -15.52
N VAL A 17 -9.92 19.66 -15.49
CA VAL A 17 -10.81 20.49 -16.31
C VAL A 17 -10.62 21.97 -15.99
N TYR A 18 -10.55 22.34 -14.70
CA TYR A 18 -10.23 23.73 -14.32
C TYR A 18 -8.85 24.18 -14.80
N ALA A 19 -7.84 23.29 -14.76
CA ALA A 19 -6.49 23.60 -15.23
C ALA A 19 -6.42 23.79 -16.74
N PHE A 20 -7.15 23.03 -17.55
CA PHE A 20 -7.14 23.17 -19.02
C PHE A 20 -8.09 24.25 -19.55
N ARG A 21 -9.07 24.69 -18.73
CA ARG A 21 -9.95 25.83 -19.06
C ARG A 21 -9.19 27.13 -19.33
N GLN A 22 -8.07 27.37 -18.64
CA GLN A 22 -7.26 28.58 -18.86
C GLN A 22 -6.47 28.55 -20.19
N PHE A 23 -6.33 27.37 -20.80
CA PHE A 23 -5.61 27.16 -22.06
C PHE A 23 -6.56 26.93 -23.25
N GLN A 24 -7.89 27.03 -23.05
CA GLN A 24 -8.92 26.67 -24.06
C GLN A 24 -8.78 25.24 -24.63
N LEU A 25 -8.14 24.32 -23.89
CA LEU A 25 -7.84 22.94 -24.33
C LEU A 25 -8.61 21.89 -23.51
N GLU A 26 -9.90 22.12 -23.25
CA GLU A 26 -10.72 21.23 -22.40
C GLU A 26 -10.79 19.77 -22.92
N SER A 27 -10.70 19.55 -24.23
CA SER A 27 -10.73 18.21 -24.84
C SER A 27 -9.53 17.33 -24.43
N PHE A 28 -8.36 17.94 -24.15
CA PHE A 28 -7.15 17.21 -23.73
C PHE A 28 -7.13 16.91 -22.22
N ALA A 29 -8.02 17.50 -21.43
CA ALA A 29 -8.07 17.31 -19.99
C ALA A 29 -8.31 15.84 -19.60
N GLY A 30 -9.19 15.14 -20.32
CA GLY A 30 -9.48 13.73 -20.04
C GLY A 30 -8.29 12.81 -20.34
N GLY A 31 -7.68 12.96 -21.52
CA GLY A 31 -6.56 12.11 -21.95
C GLY A 31 -5.31 12.26 -21.09
N THR A 32 -4.98 13.50 -20.71
CA THR A 32 -3.83 13.79 -19.83
C THR A 32 -4.05 13.28 -18.41
N THR A 33 -5.24 13.49 -17.85
CA THR A 33 -5.60 13.00 -16.50
C THR A 33 -5.62 11.48 -16.43
N GLY A 34 -6.19 10.81 -17.45
CA GLY A 34 -6.19 9.35 -17.52
C GLY A 34 -4.78 8.77 -17.57
N LYS A 35 -3.88 9.39 -18.34
CA LYS A 35 -2.47 8.98 -18.41
C LYS A 35 -1.74 9.19 -17.07
N ALA A 36 -1.92 10.34 -16.44
CA ALA A 36 -1.31 10.65 -15.14
C ALA A 36 -1.79 9.70 -14.03
N LEU A 37 -3.08 9.37 -14.03
CA LEU A 37 -3.65 8.39 -13.10
C LEU A 37 -3.09 6.99 -13.32
N ALA A 38 -2.99 6.53 -14.56
CA ALA A 38 -2.55 5.17 -14.87
C ALA A 38 -1.06 4.93 -14.56
N VAL A 39 -0.20 5.93 -14.81
CA VAL A 39 1.26 5.75 -14.74
C VAL A 39 1.84 6.17 -13.38
N GLU A 40 1.33 7.23 -12.77
CA GLU A 40 1.93 7.77 -11.54
C GLU A 40 1.10 7.37 -10.31
N LEU A 41 -0.17 7.78 -10.28
CA LEU A 41 -1.00 7.68 -9.08
C LEU A 41 -1.46 6.26 -8.78
N ALA A 42 -1.85 5.48 -9.80
CA ALA A 42 -2.32 4.10 -9.62
C ALA A 42 -1.25 3.18 -9.00
N PRO A 43 -0.01 3.11 -9.50
CA PRO A 43 1.01 2.26 -8.89
C PRO A 43 1.43 2.76 -7.50
N VAL A 44 1.55 4.08 -7.28
CA VAL A 44 1.93 4.65 -5.97
C VAL A 44 0.89 4.33 -4.90
N LEU A 45 -0.39 4.61 -5.18
CA LEU A 45 -1.47 4.33 -4.23
C LEU A 45 -1.64 2.83 -3.98
N SER A 46 -1.45 2.00 -5.01
CA SER A 46 -1.52 0.55 -4.88
C SER A 46 -0.38 0.02 -4.00
N ALA A 47 0.86 0.44 -4.26
CA ALA A 47 2.02 0.03 -3.48
C ALA A 47 1.89 0.45 -2.00
N LEU A 48 1.51 1.70 -1.75
CA LEU A 48 1.34 2.23 -0.39
C LEU A 48 0.26 1.46 0.38
N MET A 49 -0.89 1.22 -0.24
CA MET A 49 -2.01 0.54 0.42
C MET A 49 -1.74 -0.96 0.65
N VAL A 50 -1.07 -1.63 -0.30
CA VAL A 50 -0.65 -3.03 -0.11
C VAL A 50 0.36 -3.12 1.03
N ALA A 51 1.39 -2.28 1.03
CA ALA A 51 2.40 -2.25 2.10
C ALA A 51 1.78 -1.93 3.47
N GLY A 52 0.85 -0.99 3.53
CA GLY A 52 0.16 -0.62 4.77
C GLY A 52 -0.67 -1.77 5.35
N ARG A 53 -1.44 -2.47 4.51
CA ARG A 53 -2.30 -3.57 4.97
C ARG A 53 -1.50 -4.83 5.32
N SER A 54 -0.51 -5.19 4.50
CA SER A 54 0.33 -6.36 4.78
C SER A 54 1.22 -6.12 6.01
N GLY A 55 1.81 -4.92 6.13
CA GLY A 55 2.62 -4.54 7.28
C GLY A 55 1.83 -4.54 8.59
N ALA A 56 0.61 -3.99 8.58
CA ALA A 56 -0.27 -4.00 9.75
C ALA A 56 -0.66 -5.44 10.18
N GLY A 57 -0.91 -6.33 9.21
CA GLY A 57 -1.19 -7.74 9.50
C GLY A 57 0.00 -8.43 10.17
N ILE A 58 1.19 -8.31 9.58
CA ILE A 58 2.43 -8.89 10.12
C ILE A 58 2.74 -8.35 11.52
N ALA A 59 2.58 -7.03 11.73
CA ALA A 59 2.79 -6.40 13.03
C ALA A 59 1.79 -6.91 14.08
N THR A 60 0.54 -7.16 13.68
CA THR A 60 -0.50 -7.70 14.57
C THR A 60 -0.18 -9.13 14.97
N GLU A 61 0.24 -9.98 14.02
CA GLU A 61 0.64 -11.36 14.31
C GLU A 61 1.87 -11.44 15.23
N LEU A 62 2.89 -10.60 15.02
CA LEU A 62 4.01 -10.52 15.96
C LEU A 62 3.58 -9.99 17.33
N GLY A 63 2.68 -9.00 17.35
CA GLY A 63 2.14 -8.44 18.59
C GLY A 63 1.39 -9.48 19.43
N THR A 64 0.55 -10.31 18.79
CA THR A 64 -0.16 -11.38 19.49
C THR A 64 0.80 -12.45 20.00
N MET A 65 1.78 -12.88 19.20
CA MET A 65 2.81 -13.85 19.61
C MET A 65 3.66 -13.35 20.78
N ARG A 66 3.85 -12.03 20.92
CA ARG A 66 4.53 -11.43 22.07
C ARG A 66 3.68 -11.47 23.33
N ILE A 67 2.38 -11.14 23.23
CA ILE A 67 1.47 -11.11 24.38
C ILE A 67 1.18 -12.53 24.90
N THR A 68 1.20 -13.53 24.02
CA THR A 68 1.02 -14.94 24.39
C THR A 68 2.33 -15.65 24.78
N GLU A 69 3.43 -14.91 24.95
CA GLU A 69 4.76 -15.42 25.33
C GLU A 69 5.33 -16.52 24.39
N GLN A 70 4.81 -16.64 23.17
CA GLN A 70 5.29 -17.64 22.20
C GLN A 70 6.73 -17.33 21.73
N ILE A 71 7.11 -16.05 21.72
CA ILE A 71 8.46 -15.62 21.37
C ILE A 71 9.46 -16.06 22.45
N ASP A 72 9.12 -15.87 23.74
CA ASP A 72 9.96 -16.30 24.87
C ASP A 72 10.01 -17.83 24.96
N ALA A 73 8.93 -18.52 24.62
CA ALA A 73 8.91 -19.98 24.52
C ALA A 73 9.93 -20.50 23.49
N LEU A 74 10.03 -19.89 22.30
CA LEU A 74 11.03 -20.25 21.29
C LEU A 74 12.47 -20.03 21.79
N GLU A 75 12.71 -18.93 22.51
CA GLU A 75 14.03 -18.63 23.07
C GLU A 75 14.44 -19.63 24.16
N SER A 76 13.47 -20.09 24.98
CA SER A 76 13.68 -21.15 25.97
C SER A 76 14.01 -22.52 25.35
N MET A 77 13.57 -22.77 24.11
CA MET A 77 13.88 -23.98 23.35
C MET A 77 15.20 -23.88 22.56
N ALA A 78 16.00 -22.83 22.80
CA ALA A 78 17.25 -22.53 22.09
C ALA A 78 17.08 -22.34 20.57
N VAL A 79 15.88 -21.95 20.11
CA VAL A 79 15.60 -21.62 18.70
C VAL A 79 15.62 -20.10 18.54
N SER A 80 16.32 -19.59 17.53
CA SER A 80 16.41 -18.15 17.29
C SER A 80 15.09 -17.58 16.71
N PRO A 81 14.37 -16.71 17.44
CA PRO A 81 13.06 -16.21 17.00
C PRO A 81 13.15 -15.34 15.74
N LEU A 82 14.26 -14.63 15.53
CA LEU A 82 14.50 -13.84 14.31
C LEU A 82 14.57 -14.71 13.05
N GLN A 83 15.23 -15.87 13.13
CA GLN A 83 15.42 -16.75 11.99
C GLN A 83 14.15 -17.53 11.65
N PHE A 84 13.35 -17.87 12.66
CA PHE A 84 12.13 -18.65 12.48
C PHE A 84 10.90 -17.79 12.15
N LEU A 85 10.85 -16.54 12.61
CA LEU A 85 9.64 -15.71 12.57
C LEU A 85 9.73 -14.53 11.59
N VAL A 86 10.93 -14.02 11.29
CA VAL A 86 11.13 -12.81 10.45
C VAL A 86 11.68 -13.14 9.08
N LEU A 87 12.70 -14.01 9.00
CA LEU A 87 13.32 -14.42 7.73
C LEU A 87 12.35 -15.08 6.72
N PRO A 88 11.53 -16.08 7.09
CA PRO A 88 10.58 -16.70 6.16
C PRO A 88 9.41 -15.79 5.77
N ARG A 89 9.16 -14.70 6.51
CA ARG A 89 8.11 -13.71 6.16
C ARG A 89 8.59 -12.65 5.17
N ARG A 90 9.91 -12.42 5.08
CA ARG A 90 10.53 -11.51 4.10
C ARG A 90 10.71 -12.16 2.73
N SER A 91 10.88 -13.48 2.71
CA SER A 91 11.16 -14.29 1.52
C SER A 91 9.98 -15.23 1.27
N PRO A 92 9.21 -15.12 0.16
CA PRO A 92 8.14 -16.07 -0.14
C PRO A 92 8.66 -17.49 -0.52
N GLY A 93 9.90 -17.81 -0.16
CA GLY A 93 10.54 -19.09 -0.39
C GLY A 93 11.61 -19.35 0.67
N CYS A 94 11.38 -20.42 1.43
CA CYS A 94 12.18 -20.99 2.51
C CYS A 94 12.19 -20.26 3.85
#